data_AF-A0A423VFD4-F1
#
_entry.id   AF-A0A423VFD4-F1
#
_cell.length_a   1.000
_cell.length_b   1.000
_cell.length_c   1.000
_cell.angle_alpha   90.00
_cell.angle_beta   90.00
_cell.angle_gamma   90.00
#
_symmetry.space_group_name_H-M   'P 1'
#
loop_
_entity.id
_entity.type
_entity.pdbx_description
1 polymer ?
#
loop_
_entity_poly.entity_id
_entity_poly.type
_entity_poly.pdbx_seq_one_letter_code
_entity_poly.pdbx_strand_id
1 'polypeptide(L)'
;MDHRPKSAPSSGSMPPKSTISWRQATKMFFAGDRLSNATDELDVHLDDISVEDADIRSKEGYHIVMAVLTRTKRPVKVCPVPPISGGGGAGEGMEAPSGTLLTEDDAPVAPFENASTCGKDCGICLPQYFPVTRSVPDKEATDTTAELQYSIAANYEYLNSVLTLYADKIVQRWKKLSQSKRADLLLDIADLYPDHPAQAHKFNANLKPAKDWYIRRMARDISGSQAGVSQDHMEFITRYMMEMMRPIVQAHSRTAFVESWLLPYLDVETLSQSPLFLLSLLHSRTAYAPYLWASFDKMNIVGAEHVQVLGLHYNPNCISFHPDSYGALCRWDGQLCHRGIIMGYSQGIYVLTAQSRMMGFLRAFVDGILGDIQQRRQCTDGTAGPDDLIAVGGSAEQAPRPQPQPQPRWGQLVQGRFFPPGQIAATSWSSHANQHLIAPPRADPVEIHSKIRALHQGALDKLLELQTDRGCVQLAVKELCSCYYFDFLDKEQEWDRIVDEVILLPIRRERWWRQTLKECENLIESYNMLEKEDSQDNRLRYDMSMLLLEDCCSEQLNIAIQDVQYSLPYQPGFEDCYDWSQV
;
A
#
# COMPACT_ATOMS: atom_id res chain seq x y z
N MET A 1 55.51 51.90 52.88
CA MET A 1 55.65 52.91 51.81
C MET A 1 54.82 52.40 50.65
N ASP A 2 53.81 53.12 50.19
CA ASP A 2 53.14 52.82 48.91
C ASP A 2 52.47 54.09 48.37
N HIS A 3 52.53 54.27 47.05
CA HIS A 3 52.10 55.50 46.36
C HIS A 3 50.83 55.29 45.51
N ARG A 4 50.17 56.43 45.25
CA ARG A 4 48.87 56.61 44.57
C ARG A 4 49.03 56.77 43.02
N PRO A 5 47.97 56.97 42.19
CA PRO A 5 47.71 56.08 41.05
C PRO A 5 47.56 56.77 39.66
N LYS A 6 47.35 55.95 38.62
CA LYS A 6 46.81 56.23 37.27
C LYS A 6 46.20 54.93 36.70
N SER A 7 45.28 54.87 35.73
CA SER A 7 44.24 55.78 35.20
C SER A 7 43.34 55.00 34.20
N ALA A 8 42.02 55.20 34.18
CA ALA A 8 41.09 54.39 33.34
C ALA A 8 40.87 54.93 31.91
N PRO A 9 40.53 54.06 30.93
CA PRO A 9 39.91 54.43 29.66
C PRO A 9 38.39 54.11 29.61
N SER A 10 37.73 54.53 28.53
CA SER A 10 36.32 54.95 28.48
C SER A 10 35.29 53.94 27.94
N SER A 11 34.03 54.18 28.32
CA SER A 11 32.81 53.55 27.78
C SER A 11 32.58 53.81 26.29
N GLY A 12 32.21 52.75 25.54
CA GLY A 12 31.61 52.84 24.21
C GLY A 12 30.17 52.29 24.24
N SER A 13 29.19 53.06 23.75
CA SER A 13 27.78 52.68 23.70
C SER A 13 27.43 51.95 22.38
N MET A 14 26.80 50.77 22.46
CA MET A 14 26.15 50.17 21.30
C MET A 14 24.79 50.85 21.00
N PRO A 15 24.39 50.97 19.72
CA PRO A 15 23.07 51.47 19.33
C PRO A 15 21.96 50.43 19.62
N PRO A 16 20.68 50.85 19.71
CA PRO A 16 19.58 49.95 20.00
C PRO A 16 19.30 49.00 18.82
N LYS A 17 19.11 47.70 19.13
CA LYS A 17 18.63 46.72 18.15
C LYS A 17 17.26 47.15 17.61
N SER A 18 17.15 47.30 16.29
CA SER A 18 15.89 47.63 15.62
C SER A 18 14.95 46.43 15.62
N THR A 19 13.97 46.42 16.51
CA THR A 19 12.93 45.38 16.55
C THR A 19 11.97 45.56 15.37
N ILE A 20 12.10 44.71 14.34
CA ILE A 20 11.07 44.59 13.30
C ILE A 20 9.82 44.03 13.96
N SER A 21 8.68 44.72 13.83
CA SER A 21 7.44 44.26 14.45
C SER A 21 6.83 43.09 13.67
N TRP A 22 6.11 42.19 14.36
CA TRP A 22 5.42 41.04 13.75
C TRP A 22 4.55 41.39 12.53
N ARG A 23 4.00 42.62 12.48
CA ARG A 23 3.20 43.13 11.35
C ARG A 23 4.01 43.55 10.12
N GLN A 24 5.31 43.78 10.25
CA GLN A 24 6.21 44.06 9.13
C GLN A 24 6.68 42.76 8.46
N ALA A 25 7.01 41.74 9.26
CA ALA A 25 7.36 40.41 8.74
C ALA A 25 6.22 39.81 7.87
N THR A 26 4.97 39.89 8.34
CA THR A 26 3.80 39.46 7.54
C THR A 26 3.65 40.24 6.24
N LYS A 27 3.96 41.54 6.23
CA LYS A 27 3.88 42.38 5.01
C LYS A 27 4.95 42.05 3.98
N MET A 28 6.15 41.67 4.41
CA MET A 28 7.23 41.30 3.49
C MET A 28 6.92 39.96 2.78
N PHE A 29 6.30 39.01 3.47
CA PHE A 29 5.88 37.72 2.87
C PHE A 29 4.76 37.80 1.82
N PHE A 30 3.96 38.88 1.77
CA PHE A 30 2.97 39.09 0.71
C PHE A 30 3.57 39.68 -0.58
N ALA A 31 4.84 40.12 -0.56
CA ALA A 31 5.60 40.53 -1.73
C ALA A 31 6.64 39.45 -2.04
N GLY A 32 6.23 38.42 -2.79
CA GLY A 32 7.06 37.24 -3.01
C GLY A 32 8.31 37.55 -3.83
N ASP A 33 9.47 37.18 -3.29
CA ASP A 33 10.70 36.96 -4.04
C ASP A 33 11.52 35.83 -3.40
N ARG A 34 12.32 35.15 -4.23
CA ARG A 34 12.98 33.88 -3.90
C ARG A 34 14.26 34.06 -3.07
N LEU A 35 14.59 33.05 -2.26
CA LEU A 35 15.94 32.79 -1.79
C LEU A 35 16.36 31.36 -2.16
N SER A 36 17.62 31.23 -2.55
CA SER A 36 18.27 29.98 -2.97
C SER A 36 19.69 29.94 -2.44
N ASN A 37 20.21 28.73 -2.22
CA ASN A 37 21.60 28.36 -1.89
C ASN A 37 21.96 28.36 -0.39
N ALA A 38 22.17 27.15 0.15
CA ALA A 38 23.32 26.79 1.00
C ALA A 38 23.30 25.28 1.29
N THR A 39 24.20 24.50 0.67
CA THR A 39 24.62 23.16 1.11
C THR A 39 26.00 22.86 0.54
N ASP A 40 27.00 22.74 1.40
CA ASP A 40 28.28 22.10 1.15
C ASP A 40 28.70 21.41 2.47
N GLU A 41 29.54 20.37 2.35
CA GLU A 41 30.13 19.56 3.44
C GLU A 41 29.19 18.57 4.19
N LEU A 42 29.31 17.29 3.82
CA LEU A 42 29.26 16.11 4.71
C LEU A 42 29.59 14.83 3.91
N ASP A 43 30.64 14.11 4.27
CA ASP A 43 31.15 12.92 3.56
C ASP A 43 31.46 11.82 4.60
N VAL A 44 30.63 10.77 4.66
CA VAL A 44 30.57 9.82 5.79
C VAL A 44 31.00 8.41 5.38
N HIS A 45 31.90 7.79 6.16
CA HIS A 45 32.37 6.42 5.95
C HIS A 45 31.26 5.36 6.19
N LEU A 46 31.24 4.30 5.36
CA LEU A 46 30.10 3.39 5.19
C LEU A 46 30.31 1.94 5.70
N ASP A 47 31.38 1.67 6.46
CA ASP A 47 31.80 0.28 6.74
C ASP A 47 31.15 -0.38 7.98
N ASP A 48 30.46 0.37 8.85
CA ASP A 48 29.78 -0.14 10.04
C ASP A 48 28.24 -0.01 9.94
N ILE A 49 27.55 -1.06 9.48
CA ILE A 49 26.07 -1.16 9.49
C ILE A 49 25.66 -2.46 10.18
N SER A 50 24.79 -2.37 11.18
CA SER A 50 24.32 -3.55 11.92
C SER A 50 23.34 -4.41 11.10
N VAL A 51 23.15 -5.66 11.51
CA VAL A 51 22.20 -6.58 10.86
C VAL A 51 20.75 -6.13 11.04
N GLU A 52 20.45 -5.38 12.11
CA GLU A 52 19.10 -4.89 12.43
C GLU A 52 18.76 -3.64 11.59
N ASP A 53 19.71 -2.71 11.41
CA ASP A 53 19.58 -1.58 10.47
C ASP A 53 19.36 -2.05 9.03
N ALA A 54 19.98 -3.18 8.67
CA ALA A 54 19.89 -3.78 7.35
C ALA A 54 18.50 -4.37 7.02
N ASP A 55 17.66 -4.63 8.03
CA ASP A 55 16.26 -5.08 7.86
C ASP A 55 15.28 -3.91 7.75
N ILE A 56 15.43 -2.87 8.59
CA ILE A 56 14.60 -1.65 8.55
C ILE A 56 14.73 -0.96 7.17
N ARG A 57 15.97 -0.66 6.74
CA ARG A 57 16.25 -0.08 5.41
C ARG A 57 15.80 -0.98 4.26
N SER A 58 15.58 -2.27 4.50
CA SER A 58 15.10 -3.21 3.48
C SER A 58 13.59 -3.12 3.25
N LYS A 59 12.82 -2.85 4.30
CA LYS A 59 11.36 -2.63 4.24
C LYS A 59 11.06 -1.30 3.56
N GLU A 60 11.83 -0.25 3.88
CA GLU A 60 11.79 1.04 3.16
C GLU A 60 12.18 0.90 1.69
N GLY A 61 13.28 0.18 1.41
CA GLY A 61 13.75 -0.10 0.05
C GLY A 61 12.69 -0.82 -0.81
N TYR A 62 11.92 -1.75 -0.22
CA TYR A 62 10.78 -2.38 -0.90
C TYR A 62 9.68 -1.37 -1.26
N HIS A 63 9.30 -0.47 -0.35
CA HIS A 63 8.28 0.54 -0.65
C HIS A 63 8.71 1.51 -1.75
N ILE A 64 9.99 1.93 -1.75
CA ILE A 64 10.57 2.74 -2.83
C ILE A 64 10.54 1.96 -4.15
N VAL A 65 11.01 0.70 -4.16
CA VAL A 65 10.97 -0.16 -5.34
C VAL A 65 9.55 -0.33 -5.88
N MET A 66 8.54 -0.59 -5.04
CA MET A 66 7.16 -0.76 -5.48
C MET A 66 6.53 0.54 -5.97
N ALA A 67 6.81 1.68 -5.33
CA ALA A 67 6.39 2.99 -5.80
C ALA A 67 6.98 3.29 -7.19
N VAL A 68 8.27 3.01 -7.38
CA VAL A 68 8.93 3.15 -8.68
C VAL A 68 8.36 2.16 -9.70
N LEU A 69 8.19 0.88 -9.38
CA LEU A 69 7.61 -0.13 -10.29
C LEU A 69 6.17 0.21 -10.71
N THR A 70 5.38 0.83 -9.83
CA THR A 70 4.01 1.27 -10.16
C THR A 70 4.01 2.47 -11.11
N ARG A 71 5.06 3.30 -11.11
CA ARG A 71 5.23 4.47 -11.98
C ARG A 71 6.03 4.16 -13.26
N THR A 72 6.89 3.15 -13.23
CA THR A 72 7.82 2.83 -14.33
C THR A 72 7.08 2.15 -15.48
N LYS A 73 6.88 2.89 -16.58
CA LYS A 73 6.48 2.30 -17.85
C LYS A 73 7.57 1.32 -18.31
N ARG A 74 7.23 0.05 -18.52
CA ARG A 74 8.19 -0.91 -19.06
C ARG A 74 8.52 -0.56 -20.52
N PRO A 75 9.80 -0.36 -20.89
CA PRO A 75 10.16 0.13 -22.22
C PRO A 75 10.08 -0.96 -23.30
N VAL A 76 10.07 -2.25 -22.90
CA VAL A 76 10.15 -3.38 -23.83
C VAL A 76 8.76 -3.90 -24.16
N LYS A 77 8.39 -3.91 -25.46
CA LYS A 77 7.12 -4.49 -25.92
C LYS A 77 7.06 -6.00 -25.66
N VAL A 78 8.14 -6.71 -25.99
CA VAL A 78 8.23 -8.15 -25.87
C VAL A 78 9.23 -8.54 -24.79
N CYS A 79 8.74 -9.24 -23.77
CA CYS A 79 9.61 -9.79 -22.74
C CYS A 79 10.17 -11.16 -23.19
N PRO A 80 11.51 -11.33 -23.24
CA PRO A 80 12.10 -12.60 -23.64
C PRO A 80 11.73 -13.71 -22.66
N VAL A 81 11.50 -14.92 -23.18
CA VAL A 81 11.31 -16.13 -22.35
C VAL A 81 12.64 -16.42 -21.65
N PRO A 82 12.68 -16.55 -20.31
CA PRO A 82 13.89 -16.99 -19.64
C PRO A 82 14.26 -18.41 -20.12
N PRO A 83 15.55 -18.71 -20.35
CA PRO A 83 15.95 -20.05 -20.74
C PRO A 83 15.50 -21.04 -19.66
N ILE A 84 14.92 -22.17 -20.07
CA ILE A 84 14.57 -23.26 -19.17
C ILE A 84 15.90 -23.85 -18.66
N SER A 85 16.36 -23.37 -17.50
CA SER A 85 17.54 -23.90 -16.81
C SER A 85 17.23 -25.34 -16.41
N GLY A 86 17.83 -26.30 -17.12
CA GLY A 86 17.47 -27.70 -16.99
C GLY A 86 17.84 -28.31 -15.63
N GLY A 87 17.15 -29.39 -15.26
CA GLY A 87 17.65 -30.34 -14.27
C GLY A 87 17.39 -30.01 -12.80
N GLY A 88 16.28 -29.35 -12.46
CA GLY A 88 15.74 -29.30 -11.10
C GLY A 88 14.25 -29.66 -11.14
N GLY A 89 13.77 -30.51 -10.24
CA GLY A 89 12.45 -31.14 -10.31
C GLY A 89 11.34 -30.14 -10.64
N ALA A 90 10.65 -30.35 -11.76
CA ALA A 90 9.45 -29.61 -12.08
C ALA A 90 8.40 -29.92 -11.01
N GLY A 91 7.92 -28.88 -10.31
CA GLY A 91 6.75 -29.01 -9.44
C GLY A 91 5.55 -29.45 -10.29
N GLU A 92 4.92 -30.55 -9.90
CA GLU A 92 3.70 -31.04 -10.54
C GLU A 92 2.60 -29.97 -10.38
N GLY A 93 2.24 -29.30 -11.48
CA GLY A 93 1.21 -28.26 -11.48
C GLY A 93 1.46 -27.05 -12.37
N MET A 94 2.68 -26.87 -12.91
CA MET A 94 2.96 -25.77 -13.84
C MET A 94 2.71 -26.21 -15.30
N GLU A 95 1.63 -25.69 -15.90
CA GLU A 95 1.17 -26.08 -17.23
C GLU A 95 2.21 -25.85 -18.34
N ALA A 96 2.15 -26.67 -19.40
CA ALA A 96 2.93 -26.45 -20.60
C ALA A 96 2.62 -25.05 -21.17
N PRO A 97 3.64 -24.25 -21.56
CA PRO A 97 3.44 -22.82 -21.71
C PRO A 97 2.56 -22.51 -22.93
N SER A 98 1.36 -21.97 -22.66
CA SER A 98 0.31 -21.65 -23.63
C SER A 98 0.82 -20.76 -24.78
N GLY A 99 0.17 -20.76 -25.95
CA GLY A 99 0.34 -19.77 -27.01
C GLY A 99 1.68 -19.74 -27.77
N THR A 100 1.70 -18.96 -28.85
CA THR A 100 2.84 -18.76 -29.75
C THR A 100 3.80 -17.70 -29.19
N LEU A 101 5.10 -17.98 -29.15
CA LEU A 101 6.13 -17.01 -28.76
C LEU A 101 6.12 -15.80 -29.71
N LEU A 102 6.08 -14.59 -29.14
CA LEU A 102 6.20 -13.34 -29.90
C LEU A 102 7.68 -12.93 -30.02
N THR A 103 8.06 -12.37 -31.16
CA THR A 103 9.30 -11.59 -31.35
C THR A 103 8.99 -10.09 -31.36
N GLU A 104 9.99 -9.22 -31.34
CA GLU A 104 9.74 -7.76 -31.46
C GLU A 104 9.10 -7.37 -32.81
N ASP A 105 9.38 -8.13 -33.88
CA ASP A 105 8.80 -7.92 -35.20
C ASP A 105 7.34 -8.44 -35.28
N ASP A 106 7.03 -9.53 -34.58
CA ASP A 106 5.67 -10.09 -34.46
C ASP A 106 4.82 -9.37 -33.39
N ALA A 107 5.42 -8.45 -32.63
CA ALA A 107 4.75 -7.75 -31.55
C ALA A 107 3.58 -6.90 -32.10
N PRO A 108 2.42 -6.87 -31.43
CA PRO A 108 1.32 -5.99 -31.83
C PRO A 108 1.82 -4.54 -31.99
N VAL A 109 1.65 -3.95 -33.18
CA VAL A 109 2.15 -2.60 -33.44
C VAL A 109 1.48 -1.60 -32.48
N ALA A 110 0.15 -1.72 -32.39
CA ALA A 110 -0.72 -1.34 -31.29
C ALA A 110 -2.15 -1.83 -31.61
N PRO A 111 -3.02 -2.11 -30.63
CA PRO A 111 -4.45 -2.36 -30.88
C PRO A 111 -5.25 -1.06 -31.16
N PHE A 112 -4.55 0.08 -31.22
CA PHE A 112 -5.10 1.43 -31.24
C PHE A 112 -5.56 1.92 -32.63
N GLU A 113 -5.74 1.05 -33.62
CA GLU A 113 -6.21 1.47 -34.96
C GLU A 113 -7.59 2.16 -34.92
N ASN A 114 -8.41 1.82 -33.92
CA ASN A 114 -9.70 2.46 -33.64
C ASN A 114 -9.65 3.43 -32.43
N ALA A 115 -8.47 3.87 -31.97
CA ALA A 115 -8.33 4.81 -30.86
C ALA A 115 -8.63 6.25 -31.31
N SER A 116 -9.90 6.52 -31.61
CA SER A 116 -10.40 7.87 -31.89
C SER A 116 -10.31 8.83 -30.69
N THR A 117 -9.89 8.33 -29.51
CA THR A 117 -9.90 9.08 -28.23
C THR A 117 -8.62 9.02 -27.39
N CYS A 118 -7.58 8.23 -27.73
CA CYS A 118 -6.28 8.31 -27.05
C CYS A 118 -5.09 8.17 -28.00
N GLY A 119 -4.00 8.89 -27.72
CA GLY A 119 -2.76 8.84 -28.50
C GLY A 119 -1.98 7.54 -28.34
N LYS A 120 -0.92 7.34 -29.14
CA LYS A 120 -0.12 6.11 -29.12
C LYS A 120 0.65 5.89 -27.81
N ASP A 121 1.00 6.98 -27.12
CA ASP A 121 1.79 6.99 -25.88
C ASP A 121 0.93 7.07 -24.60
N CYS A 122 -0.37 6.77 -24.75
CA CYS A 122 -1.40 6.83 -23.70
C CYS A 122 -1.02 5.99 -22.47
N GLY A 123 -0.78 6.67 -21.33
CA GLY A 123 -0.21 6.06 -20.12
C GLY A 123 -1.06 4.95 -19.48
N ILE A 124 -2.37 4.94 -19.72
CA ILE A 124 -3.30 3.91 -19.22
C ILE A 124 -3.41 2.75 -20.22
N CYS A 125 -3.54 3.07 -21.51
CA CYS A 125 -3.79 2.10 -22.56
C CYS A 125 -2.57 1.25 -22.91
N LEU A 126 -1.37 1.84 -22.96
CA LEU A 126 -0.15 1.13 -23.37
C LEU A 126 0.21 -0.03 -22.41
N PRO A 127 0.17 0.13 -21.07
CA PRO A 127 0.42 -0.97 -20.13
C PRO A 127 -0.63 -2.08 -20.13
N GLN A 128 -1.80 -1.91 -20.76
CA GLN A 128 -2.76 -3.03 -20.88
C GLN A 128 -2.25 -4.16 -21.77
N TYR A 129 -1.31 -3.84 -22.67
CA TYR A 129 -0.86 -4.71 -23.75
C TYR A 129 0.63 -5.04 -23.71
N PHE A 130 1.41 -4.31 -22.93
CA PHE A 130 2.86 -4.50 -22.85
C PHE A 130 3.35 -4.46 -21.40
N PRO A 131 4.33 -5.32 -21.04
CA PRO A 131 4.98 -6.30 -21.93
C PRO A 131 4.14 -7.55 -22.18
N VAL A 132 4.38 -8.19 -23.31
CA VAL A 132 3.86 -9.54 -23.64
C VAL A 132 4.99 -10.49 -24.00
N THR A 133 4.76 -11.79 -23.89
CA THR A 133 5.75 -12.82 -24.27
C THR A 133 5.14 -13.80 -25.28
N ARG A 134 3.83 -14.07 -25.22
CA ARG A 134 3.17 -15.03 -26.12
C ARG A 134 1.81 -14.53 -26.59
N SER A 135 1.41 -14.91 -27.79
CA SER A 135 0.05 -14.72 -28.31
C SER A 135 -0.81 -15.95 -28.06
N VAL A 136 -1.98 -15.76 -27.47
CA VAL A 136 -2.96 -16.79 -27.11
C VAL A 136 -4.18 -16.66 -28.04
N PRO A 137 -4.61 -17.72 -28.75
CA PRO A 137 -5.80 -17.69 -29.60
C PRO A 137 -7.10 -17.44 -28.82
N ASP A 138 -8.09 -16.82 -29.46
CA ASP A 138 -9.38 -16.47 -28.84
C ASP A 138 -10.10 -17.64 -28.16
N LYS A 139 -9.96 -18.86 -28.70
CA LYS A 139 -10.53 -20.06 -28.08
C LYS A 139 -9.89 -20.36 -26.73
N GLU A 140 -8.56 -20.44 -26.69
CA GLU A 140 -7.81 -20.69 -25.44
C GLU A 140 -8.06 -19.56 -24.43
N ALA A 141 -8.07 -18.30 -24.89
CA ALA A 141 -8.42 -17.16 -24.05
C ALA A 141 -9.85 -17.25 -23.47
N THR A 142 -10.81 -17.75 -24.25
CA THR A 142 -12.19 -17.98 -23.80
C THR A 142 -12.25 -19.12 -22.79
N ASP A 143 -11.60 -20.25 -23.08
CA ASP A 143 -11.61 -21.44 -22.24
C ASP A 143 -10.96 -21.12 -20.86
N THR A 144 -9.79 -20.46 -20.83
CA THR A 144 -9.10 -20.07 -19.58
C THR A 144 -9.90 -19.04 -18.78
N THR A 145 -10.49 -18.03 -19.43
CA THR A 145 -11.28 -17.02 -18.70
C THR A 145 -12.58 -17.60 -18.16
N ALA A 146 -13.23 -18.53 -18.87
CA ALA A 146 -14.42 -19.24 -18.41
C ALA A 146 -14.12 -20.15 -17.20
N GLU A 147 -12.98 -20.85 -17.19
CA GLU A 147 -12.56 -21.65 -16.03
C GLU A 147 -12.33 -20.79 -14.78
N LEU A 148 -11.62 -19.66 -14.93
CA LEU A 148 -11.40 -18.73 -13.83
C LEU A 148 -12.71 -18.10 -13.33
N GLN A 149 -13.61 -17.68 -14.22
CA GLN A 149 -14.95 -17.21 -13.86
C GLN A 149 -15.72 -18.26 -13.05
N TYR A 150 -15.75 -19.51 -13.53
CA TYR A 150 -16.44 -20.61 -12.86
C TYR A 150 -15.87 -20.90 -11.48
N SER A 151 -14.54 -20.97 -11.34
CA SER A 151 -13.85 -21.13 -10.05
C SER A 151 -14.22 -20.01 -9.07
N ILE A 152 -14.16 -18.76 -9.51
CA ILE A 152 -14.48 -17.59 -8.67
C ILE A 152 -15.94 -17.63 -8.23
N ALA A 153 -16.88 -17.84 -9.16
CA ALA A 153 -18.31 -17.87 -8.88
C ALA A 153 -18.67 -19.02 -7.92
N ALA A 154 -18.24 -20.25 -8.22
CA ALA A 154 -18.53 -21.42 -7.41
C ALA A 154 -17.96 -21.30 -5.98
N ASN A 155 -16.75 -20.75 -5.82
CA ASN A 155 -16.17 -20.52 -4.50
C ASN A 155 -16.85 -19.36 -3.76
N TYR A 156 -17.24 -18.28 -4.46
CA TYR A 156 -17.95 -17.14 -3.88
C TYR A 156 -19.36 -17.54 -3.37
N GLU A 157 -20.11 -18.32 -4.15
CA GLU A 157 -21.42 -18.87 -3.76
C GLU A 157 -21.30 -19.85 -2.59
N TYR A 158 -20.29 -20.73 -2.62
CA TYR A 158 -19.99 -21.66 -1.53
C TYR A 158 -19.70 -20.92 -0.22
N LEU A 159 -18.80 -19.93 -0.27
CA LEU A 159 -18.41 -19.15 0.91
C LEU A 159 -19.58 -18.36 1.50
N ASN A 160 -20.42 -17.73 0.67
CA ASN A 160 -21.63 -17.05 1.12
C ASN A 160 -22.62 -18.02 1.80
N SER A 161 -22.84 -19.20 1.19
CA SER A 161 -23.69 -20.25 1.74
C SER A 161 -23.17 -20.76 3.09
N VAL A 162 -21.86 -21.00 3.20
CA VAL A 162 -21.23 -21.48 4.44
C VAL A 162 -21.22 -20.41 5.53
N LEU A 163 -21.00 -19.13 5.20
CA LEU A 163 -21.09 -18.05 6.18
C LEU A 163 -22.52 -17.88 6.72
N THR A 164 -23.53 -18.01 5.87
CA THR A 164 -24.94 -17.96 6.29
C THR A 164 -25.29 -19.06 7.31
N LEU A 165 -24.69 -20.25 7.18
CA LEU A 165 -24.97 -21.39 8.05
C LEU A 165 -24.03 -21.52 9.26
N TYR A 166 -22.77 -21.09 9.14
CA TYR A 166 -21.70 -21.49 10.06
C TYR A 166 -20.76 -20.36 10.51
N ALA A 167 -20.99 -19.08 10.15
CA ALA A 167 -20.09 -17.97 10.50
C ALA A 167 -19.70 -17.92 12.00
N ASP A 168 -20.67 -17.99 12.92
CA ASP A 168 -20.39 -17.98 14.37
C ASP A 168 -19.50 -19.15 14.84
N LYS A 169 -19.63 -20.30 14.18
CA LYS A 169 -18.84 -21.51 14.45
C LYS A 169 -17.41 -21.36 13.93
N ILE A 170 -17.24 -20.75 12.76
CA ILE A 170 -15.93 -20.39 12.20
C ILE A 170 -15.22 -19.40 13.13
N VAL A 171 -15.90 -18.32 13.53
CA VAL A 171 -15.39 -17.33 14.51
C VAL A 171 -14.96 -18.00 15.82
N GLN A 172 -15.81 -18.85 16.40
CA GLN A 172 -15.51 -19.53 17.67
C GLN A 172 -14.28 -20.42 17.57
N ARG A 173 -14.11 -21.14 16.45
CA ARG A 173 -13.00 -22.06 16.24
C ARG A 173 -11.70 -21.32 15.98
N TRP A 174 -11.70 -20.39 15.03
CA TRP A 174 -10.53 -19.62 14.66
C TRP A 174 -9.98 -18.81 15.84
N LYS A 175 -10.84 -18.12 16.61
CA LYS A 175 -10.43 -17.39 17.82
C LYS A 175 -9.99 -18.30 18.98
N LYS A 176 -10.20 -19.62 18.91
CA LYS A 176 -9.73 -20.60 19.91
C LYS A 176 -8.34 -21.17 19.58
N LEU A 177 -7.86 -21.03 18.35
CA LEU A 177 -6.52 -21.47 17.97
C LEU A 177 -5.46 -20.47 18.47
N SER A 178 -4.38 -21.00 19.05
CA SER A 178 -3.17 -20.22 19.35
C SER A 178 -2.53 -19.71 18.06
N GLN A 179 -1.69 -18.68 18.15
CA GLN A 179 -0.98 -18.13 16.98
C GLN A 179 -0.24 -19.23 16.19
N SER A 180 0.55 -20.11 16.83
CA SER A 180 1.22 -21.19 16.09
C SER A 180 0.22 -22.11 15.39
N LYS A 181 -0.88 -22.54 16.04
CA LYS A 181 -1.91 -23.38 15.39
C LYS A 181 -2.65 -22.69 14.26
N ARG A 182 -2.66 -21.36 14.25
CA ARG A 182 -3.16 -20.56 13.12
C ARG A 182 -2.13 -20.54 11.99
N ALA A 183 -0.84 -20.42 12.30
CA ALA A 183 0.25 -20.52 11.33
C ALA A 183 0.34 -21.93 10.70
N ASP A 184 0.29 -22.98 11.52
CA ASP A 184 0.30 -24.39 11.08
C ASP A 184 -0.83 -24.63 10.06
N LEU A 185 -2.08 -24.25 10.39
CA LEU A 185 -3.21 -24.38 9.47
C LEU A 185 -3.04 -23.55 8.18
N LEU A 186 -2.45 -22.34 8.27
CA LEU A 186 -2.24 -21.48 7.10
C LEU A 186 -1.24 -22.10 6.12
N LEU A 187 -0.19 -22.75 6.62
CA LEU A 187 0.81 -23.49 5.83
C LEU A 187 0.22 -24.78 5.23
N ASP A 188 -0.70 -25.45 5.94
CA ASP A 188 -1.37 -26.66 5.45
C ASP A 188 -2.35 -26.39 4.28
N ILE A 189 -2.94 -25.19 4.21
CA ILE A 189 -4.01 -24.86 3.22
C ILE A 189 -3.54 -24.06 2.00
N ALA A 190 -2.36 -23.42 2.04
CA ALA A 190 -1.87 -22.59 0.95
C ALA A 190 -0.34 -22.37 1.02
N ASP A 191 0.26 -22.17 -0.15
CA ASP A 191 1.68 -21.81 -0.32
C ASP A 191 1.92 -20.33 0.01
N LEU A 192 1.78 -20.00 1.31
CA LEU A 192 1.98 -18.67 1.85
C LEU A 192 3.41 -18.48 2.34
N TYR A 193 3.94 -17.28 2.10
CA TYR A 193 5.25 -16.89 2.64
C TYR A 193 5.19 -16.73 4.17
N PRO A 194 6.21 -17.18 4.93
CA PRO A 194 6.16 -17.18 6.39
C PRO A 194 6.15 -15.77 7.00
N ASP A 195 6.99 -14.85 6.51
CA ASP A 195 7.32 -13.57 7.17
C ASP A 195 6.64 -12.34 6.53
N HIS A 196 6.35 -11.30 7.32
CA HIS A 196 5.76 -10.04 6.84
C HIS A 196 6.80 -8.91 6.64
N PRO A 197 6.74 -8.13 5.53
CA PRO A 197 5.84 -8.29 4.39
C PRO A 197 6.40 -9.30 3.38
N ALA A 198 5.57 -10.24 2.92
CA ALA A 198 6.00 -11.33 2.05
C ALA A 198 6.84 -10.88 0.85
N GLN A 199 6.37 -9.88 0.09
CA GLN A 199 7.11 -9.41 -1.08
C GLN A 199 8.46 -8.77 -0.70
N ALA A 200 8.55 -8.00 0.39
CA ALA A 200 9.82 -7.41 0.82
C ALA A 200 10.85 -8.49 1.18
N HIS A 201 10.46 -9.51 1.97
CA HIS A 201 11.34 -10.61 2.32
C HIS A 201 11.71 -11.47 1.10
N LYS A 202 10.76 -11.77 0.21
CA LYS A 202 11.02 -12.47 -1.07
C LYS A 202 11.97 -11.72 -1.98
N PHE A 203 11.84 -10.40 -2.09
CA PHE A 203 12.83 -9.59 -2.76
C PHE A 203 14.16 -9.75 -2.02
N ASN A 204 14.28 -9.33 -0.76
CA ASN A 204 15.52 -9.37 0.03
C ASN A 204 16.29 -10.71 -0.02
N ALA A 205 15.61 -11.84 0.16
CA ALA A 205 16.21 -13.18 0.13
C ALA A 205 16.83 -13.49 -1.24
N ASN A 206 16.14 -13.14 -2.34
CA ASN A 206 16.62 -13.32 -3.70
C ASN A 206 17.56 -12.19 -4.17
N LEU A 207 17.60 -11.06 -3.44
CA LEU A 207 18.39 -9.88 -3.76
C LEU A 207 19.83 -9.94 -3.24
N LYS A 208 20.19 -10.81 -2.29
CA LYS A 208 21.48 -10.71 -1.55
C LYS A 208 22.72 -10.41 -2.42
N PRO A 209 22.97 -11.07 -3.58
CA PRO A 209 24.12 -10.75 -4.44
C PRO A 209 23.98 -9.43 -5.23
N ALA A 210 22.76 -8.99 -5.52
CA ALA A 210 22.47 -7.77 -6.27
C ALA A 210 22.35 -6.54 -5.36
N LYS A 211 21.88 -6.71 -4.11
CA LYS A 211 21.88 -5.71 -3.03
C LYS A 211 23.31 -5.21 -2.79
N ASP A 212 24.27 -6.14 -2.74
CA ASP A 212 25.70 -5.86 -2.67
C ASP A 212 26.22 -5.00 -3.83
N TRP A 213 25.68 -5.14 -5.04
CA TRP A 213 26.03 -4.31 -6.20
C TRP A 213 25.34 -2.93 -6.14
N TYR A 214 24.05 -2.91 -5.82
CA TYR A 214 23.22 -1.71 -5.75
C TYR A 214 23.70 -0.77 -4.63
N ILE A 215 23.98 -1.28 -3.43
CA ILE A 215 24.54 -0.49 -2.33
C ILE A 215 25.91 0.07 -2.71
N ARG A 216 26.81 -0.74 -3.31
CA ARG A 216 28.13 -0.27 -3.79
C ARG A 216 28.06 0.72 -4.95
N ARG A 217 26.95 0.74 -5.72
CA ARG A 217 26.71 1.71 -6.80
C ARG A 217 26.09 2.99 -6.26
N MET A 218 25.07 2.90 -5.42
CA MET A 218 24.49 4.07 -4.75
C MET A 218 25.52 4.78 -3.87
N ALA A 219 26.29 4.06 -3.06
CA ALA A 219 27.36 4.66 -2.25
C ALA A 219 28.33 5.50 -3.11
N ARG A 220 28.71 4.99 -4.29
CA ARG A 220 29.63 5.66 -5.23
C ARG A 220 29.00 6.82 -5.98
N ASP A 221 27.71 6.73 -6.29
CA ASP A 221 26.98 7.79 -7.01
C ASP A 221 26.58 8.93 -6.05
N ILE A 222 26.30 8.61 -4.78
CA ILE A 222 26.08 9.57 -3.68
C ILE A 222 27.39 10.25 -3.30
N SER A 223 28.47 9.51 -3.05
CA SER A 223 29.81 10.09 -2.77
C SER A 223 30.43 10.82 -3.97
N GLY A 224 29.78 10.78 -5.15
CA GLY A 224 30.23 11.43 -6.37
C GLY A 224 29.35 12.59 -6.83
N SER A 225 28.26 12.92 -6.12
CA SER A 225 27.27 13.91 -6.57
C SER A 225 26.84 14.84 -5.43
N GLN A 226 27.36 16.08 -5.46
CA GLN A 226 26.93 17.17 -4.57
C GLN A 226 25.45 17.60 -4.80
N ALA A 227 24.84 17.19 -5.91
CA ALA A 227 23.42 17.33 -6.14
C ALA A 227 22.75 15.96 -5.92
N GLY A 228 21.72 15.91 -5.07
CA GLY A 228 21.04 14.66 -4.74
C GLY A 228 20.54 13.88 -5.97
N VAL A 229 20.46 12.56 -5.83
CA VAL A 229 20.10 11.65 -6.92
C VAL A 229 18.73 12.01 -7.50
N SER A 230 18.68 12.36 -8.80
CA SER A 230 17.43 12.74 -9.46
C SER A 230 16.45 11.55 -9.56
N GLN A 231 15.16 11.85 -9.64
CA GLN A 231 14.13 10.82 -9.82
C GLN A 231 14.39 9.98 -11.08
N ASP A 232 14.76 10.60 -12.20
CA ASP A 232 15.12 9.90 -13.45
C ASP A 232 16.28 8.90 -13.26
N HIS A 233 17.26 9.23 -12.41
CA HIS A 233 18.39 8.35 -12.10
C HIS A 233 17.97 7.21 -11.17
N MET A 234 17.09 7.46 -10.20
CA MET A 234 16.47 6.41 -9.37
C MET A 234 15.61 5.45 -10.21
N GLU A 235 14.82 5.97 -11.16
CA GLU A 235 14.06 5.17 -12.11
C GLU A 235 14.99 4.35 -13.02
N PHE A 236 16.07 4.94 -13.53
CA PHE A 236 17.08 4.24 -14.32
C PHE A 236 17.74 3.09 -13.55
N ILE A 237 18.26 3.34 -12.35
CA ILE A 237 18.92 2.30 -11.54
C ILE A 237 17.91 1.21 -11.16
N THR A 238 16.70 1.57 -10.72
CA THR A 238 15.68 0.59 -10.34
C THR A 238 15.28 -0.29 -11.51
N ARG A 239 15.12 0.28 -12.71
CA ARG A 239 14.84 -0.47 -13.94
C ARG A 239 15.96 -1.43 -14.31
N TYR A 240 17.22 -0.95 -14.31
CA TYR A 240 18.40 -1.77 -14.63
C TYR A 240 18.58 -2.91 -13.63
N MET A 241 18.42 -2.61 -12.34
CA MET A 241 18.44 -3.58 -11.25
C MET A 241 17.38 -4.65 -11.45
N MET A 242 16.14 -4.26 -11.78
CA MET A 242 15.04 -5.20 -12.06
C MET A 242 15.30 -6.07 -13.29
N GLU A 243 15.87 -5.54 -14.36
CA GLU A 243 16.24 -6.32 -15.55
C GLU A 243 17.31 -7.37 -15.25
N MET A 244 18.34 -7.01 -14.49
CA MET A 244 19.41 -7.92 -14.06
C MET A 244 18.91 -9.04 -13.13
N MET A 245 17.98 -8.74 -12.24
CA MET A 245 17.51 -9.67 -11.19
C MET A 245 16.32 -10.52 -11.61
N ARG A 246 15.58 -10.09 -12.64
CA ARG A 246 14.40 -10.77 -13.17
C ARG A 246 14.59 -12.28 -13.33
N PRO A 247 15.68 -12.83 -13.91
CA PRO A 247 15.84 -14.27 -14.07
C PRO A 247 15.93 -15.04 -12.73
N ILE A 248 16.59 -14.45 -11.73
CA ILE A 248 16.77 -15.06 -10.40
C ILE A 248 15.42 -15.11 -9.68
N VAL A 249 14.71 -13.98 -9.64
CA VAL A 249 13.40 -13.89 -8.99
C VAL A 249 12.37 -14.75 -9.72
N GLN A 250 12.42 -14.84 -11.06
CA GLN A 250 11.54 -15.70 -11.87
C GLN A 250 11.63 -17.18 -11.54
N ALA A 251 12.85 -17.72 -11.39
CA ALA A 251 13.03 -19.14 -11.13
C ALA A 251 12.38 -19.57 -9.81
N HIS A 252 12.50 -18.73 -8.78
CA HIS A 252 11.93 -18.98 -7.46
C HIS A 252 10.43 -18.64 -7.40
N SER A 253 10.00 -17.51 -7.97
CA SER A 253 8.59 -17.07 -7.89
C SER A 253 7.61 -17.93 -8.66
N ARG A 254 8.08 -18.68 -9.67
CA ARG A 254 7.29 -19.64 -10.45
C ARG A 254 7.13 -21.00 -9.76
N THR A 255 7.95 -21.29 -8.75
CA THR A 255 8.03 -22.61 -8.10
C THR A 255 7.65 -22.59 -6.63
N ALA A 256 7.61 -21.42 -5.98
CA ALA A 256 7.19 -21.25 -4.60
C ALA A 256 6.51 -19.91 -4.33
N PHE A 257 5.57 -19.93 -3.39
CA PHE A 257 4.85 -18.81 -2.81
C PHE A 257 4.06 -17.96 -3.83
N VAL A 258 3.45 -18.59 -4.84
CA VAL A 258 2.72 -17.90 -5.94
C VAL A 258 1.58 -17.04 -5.39
N GLU A 259 0.86 -17.55 -4.38
CA GLU A 259 -0.21 -16.88 -3.66
C GLU A 259 0.28 -15.54 -3.08
N SER A 260 1.31 -15.55 -2.23
CA SER A 260 1.88 -14.33 -1.65
C SER A 260 2.64 -13.45 -2.67
N TRP A 261 2.74 -13.85 -3.95
CA TRP A 261 3.22 -12.98 -5.02
C TRP A 261 2.05 -12.21 -5.66
N LEU A 262 0.97 -12.91 -6.00
CA LEU A 262 -0.25 -12.31 -6.56
C LEU A 262 -1.04 -11.51 -5.52
N LEU A 263 -0.93 -11.88 -4.25
CA LEU A 263 -1.67 -11.36 -3.11
C LEU A 263 -0.66 -10.94 -2.01
N PRO A 264 0.10 -9.83 -2.19
CA PRO A 264 1.20 -9.39 -1.31
C PRO A 264 0.91 -9.32 0.19
N TYR A 265 -0.36 -9.09 0.54
CA TYR A 265 -0.86 -8.95 1.90
C TYR A 265 -1.32 -10.28 2.54
N LEU A 266 -1.04 -11.42 1.89
CA LEU A 266 -1.21 -12.74 2.47
C LEU A 266 0.15 -13.34 2.83
N ASP A 267 0.42 -13.38 4.13
CA ASP A 267 1.55 -14.08 4.74
C ASP A 267 1.12 -14.74 6.05
N VAL A 268 1.90 -15.73 6.48
CA VAL A 268 1.57 -16.54 7.65
C VAL A 268 1.68 -15.72 8.93
N GLU A 269 2.68 -14.86 9.05
CA GLU A 269 2.89 -13.99 10.21
C GLU A 269 1.65 -13.12 10.48
N THR A 270 1.25 -12.26 9.55
CA THR A 270 0.13 -11.31 9.70
C THR A 270 -1.19 -12.03 9.97
N LEU A 271 -1.51 -13.06 9.19
CA LEU A 271 -2.78 -13.79 9.32
C LEU A 271 -2.82 -14.65 10.61
N SER A 272 -1.67 -15.09 11.12
CA SER A 272 -1.56 -15.81 12.40
C SER A 272 -1.46 -14.90 13.63
N GLN A 273 -1.08 -13.62 13.51
CA GLN A 273 -1.02 -12.69 14.64
C GLN A 273 -2.43 -12.45 15.23
N SER A 274 -3.31 -11.72 14.53
CA SER A 274 -4.68 -11.44 15.01
C SER A 274 -5.74 -12.28 14.28
N PRO A 275 -6.66 -12.97 14.99
CA PRO A 275 -7.68 -13.78 14.33
C PRO A 275 -8.71 -12.91 13.58
N LEU A 276 -8.72 -11.59 13.84
CA LEU A 276 -9.63 -10.66 13.18
C LEU A 276 -9.22 -10.36 11.74
N PHE A 277 -7.92 -10.42 11.39
CA PHE A 277 -7.43 -10.20 10.02
C PHE A 277 -8.13 -11.12 9.01
N LEU A 278 -7.97 -12.43 9.18
CA LEU A 278 -8.52 -13.42 8.24
C LEU A 278 -10.07 -13.45 8.26
N LEU A 279 -10.71 -13.13 9.38
CA LEU A 279 -12.17 -13.00 9.46
C LEU A 279 -12.68 -11.75 8.72
N SER A 280 -11.95 -10.62 8.81
CA SER A 280 -12.26 -9.39 8.08
C SER A 280 -12.05 -9.57 6.58
N LEU A 281 -10.94 -10.21 6.17
CA LEU A 281 -10.68 -10.58 4.78
C LEU A 281 -11.78 -11.49 4.22
N LEU A 282 -12.14 -12.55 4.96
CA LEU A 282 -13.23 -13.46 4.59
C LEU A 282 -14.57 -12.72 4.44
N HIS A 283 -14.91 -11.83 5.37
CA HIS A 283 -16.12 -11.02 5.25
C HIS A 283 -16.07 -10.10 4.03
N SER A 284 -15.00 -9.32 3.87
CA SER A 284 -14.89 -8.31 2.81
C SER A 284 -14.80 -8.93 1.41
N ARG A 285 -14.21 -10.11 1.25
CA ARG A 285 -14.20 -10.83 -0.04
C ARG A 285 -15.50 -11.57 -0.35
N THR A 286 -16.39 -11.78 0.62
CA THR A 286 -17.70 -12.45 0.40
C THR A 286 -18.89 -11.50 0.37
N ALA A 287 -18.81 -10.37 1.08
CA ALA A 287 -19.88 -9.36 1.15
C ALA A 287 -19.96 -8.45 -0.08
N TYR A 288 -18.92 -8.44 -0.92
CA TYR A 288 -18.83 -7.62 -2.13
C TYR A 288 -18.51 -8.49 -3.34
N ALA A 289 -19.18 -8.23 -4.46
CA ALA A 289 -18.99 -8.98 -5.69
C ALA A 289 -17.54 -8.86 -6.23
N PRO A 290 -16.98 -9.92 -6.85
CA PRO A 290 -15.58 -9.95 -7.28
C PRO A 290 -15.15 -8.79 -8.20
N TYR A 291 -16.05 -8.33 -9.09
CA TYR A 291 -15.74 -7.22 -10.01
C TYR A 291 -15.40 -5.90 -9.29
N LEU A 292 -15.95 -5.66 -8.09
CA LEU A 292 -15.65 -4.45 -7.29
C LEU A 292 -14.21 -4.42 -6.78
N TRP A 293 -13.54 -5.57 -6.74
CA TRP A 293 -12.16 -5.70 -6.29
C TRP A 293 -11.14 -5.55 -7.43
N ALA A 294 -11.57 -5.52 -8.70
CA ALA A 294 -10.68 -5.61 -9.86
C ALA A 294 -9.58 -4.53 -9.88
N SER A 295 -9.92 -3.28 -9.57
CA SER A 295 -8.94 -2.18 -9.50
C SER A 295 -7.93 -2.35 -8.35
N PHE A 296 -8.40 -2.81 -7.18
CA PHE A 296 -7.53 -3.09 -6.05
C PHE A 296 -6.57 -4.26 -6.36
N ASP A 297 -7.10 -5.36 -6.90
CA ASP A 297 -6.30 -6.52 -7.26
C ASP A 297 -5.29 -6.17 -8.37
N LYS A 298 -5.68 -5.35 -9.36
CA LYS A 298 -4.78 -4.79 -10.39
C LYS A 298 -3.59 -4.03 -9.78
N MET A 299 -3.80 -3.21 -8.74
CA MET A 299 -2.71 -2.48 -8.08
C MET A 299 -1.75 -3.41 -7.33
N ASN A 300 -2.22 -4.57 -6.85
CA ASN A 300 -1.41 -5.50 -6.06
C ASN A 300 -0.60 -6.49 -6.91
N ILE A 301 -1.05 -6.82 -8.13
CA ILE A 301 -0.32 -7.70 -9.05
C ILE A 301 0.89 -7.05 -9.74
N VAL A 302 1.10 -5.73 -9.61
CA VAL A 302 2.17 -4.99 -10.32
C VAL A 302 3.56 -5.61 -10.12
N GLY A 303 3.89 -6.02 -8.88
CA GLY A 303 5.16 -6.69 -8.58
C GLY A 303 5.26 -8.07 -9.26
N ALA A 304 4.18 -8.85 -9.20
CA ALA A 304 4.10 -10.18 -9.83
C ALA A 304 4.20 -10.11 -11.37
N GLU A 305 3.59 -9.08 -11.98
CA GLU A 305 3.72 -8.79 -13.42
C GLU A 305 5.17 -8.42 -13.76
N HIS A 306 5.81 -7.58 -12.94
CA HIS A 306 7.19 -7.10 -13.16
C HIS A 306 8.22 -8.21 -13.15
N VAL A 307 8.08 -9.17 -12.22
CA VAL A 307 8.91 -10.36 -12.15
C VAL A 307 8.35 -11.55 -12.96
N GLN A 308 7.21 -11.40 -13.65
CA GLN A 308 6.57 -12.42 -14.51
C GLN A 308 6.36 -13.77 -13.81
N VAL A 309 5.69 -13.72 -12.66
CA VAL A 309 5.27 -14.91 -11.88
C VAL A 309 4.40 -15.82 -12.76
N LEU A 310 3.50 -15.25 -13.56
CA LEU A 310 2.72 -15.94 -14.57
C LEU A 310 3.22 -15.58 -15.98
N GLY A 311 2.80 -16.34 -17.00
CA GLY A 311 3.07 -16.00 -18.39
C GLY A 311 2.43 -14.66 -18.80
N LEU A 312 3.16 -13.83 -19.55
CA LEU A 312 2.64 -12.60 -20.14
C LEU A 312 1.97 -12.93 -21.48
N HIS A 313 0.64 -13.07 -21.46
CA HIS A 313 -0.14 -13.54 -22.60
C HIS A 313 -0.88 -12.38 -23.28
N TYR A 314 -0.69 -12.24 -24.59
CA TYR A 314 -1.42 -11.34 -25.46
C TYR A 314 -2.64 -12.04 -26.06
N ASN A 315 -3.79 -11.36 -26.04
CA ASN A 315 -4.89 -11.61 -26.95
C ASN A 315 -5.40 -10.22 -27.44
N PRO A 316 -5.89 -10.06 -28.68
CA PRO A 316 -6.44 -8.80 -29.15
C PRO A 316 -7.72 -8.36 -28.42
N ASN A 317 -8.48 -9.32 -27.87
CA ASN A 317 -9.62 -9.05 -27.01
C ASN A 317 -9.15 -8.69 -25.58
N CYS A 318 -10.09 -8.17 -24.82
CA CYS A 318 -9.91 -7.67 -23.47
C CYS A 318 -10.83 -8.43 -22.51
N ILE A 319 -10.53 -8.39 -21.22
CA ILE A 319 -11.37 -8.99 -20.18
C ILE A 319 -12.23 -7.90 -19.56
N SER A 320 -13.54 -8.11 -19.54
CA SER A 320 -14.48 -7.19 -18.90
C SER A 320 -14.59 -7.44 -17.40
N PHE A 321 -14.66 -6.35 -16.63
CA PHE A 321 -14.98 -6.32 -15.21
C PHE A 321 -16.30 -5.56 -14.97
N HIS A 322 -17.14 -5.44 -16.00
CA HIS A 322 -18.52 -4.97 -15.85
C HIS A 322 -19.36 -6.03 -15.12
N PRO A 323 -20.34 -5.66 -14.27
CA PRO A 323 -21.18 -6.62 -13.55
C PRO A 323 -21.82 -7.69 -14.45
N ASP A 324 -22.38 -7.27 -15.59
CA ASP A 324 -23.16 -8.14 -16.49
C ASP A 324 -22.30 -9.04 -17.39
N SER A 325 -20.98 -8.82 -17.44
CA SER A 325 -20.05 -9.55 -18.32
C SER A 325 -18.71 -9.83 -17.65
N TYR A 326 -18.72 -10.00 -16.33
CA TYR A 326 -17.51 -10.16 -15.53
C TYR A 326 -16.68 -11.37 -15.97
N GLY A 327 -15.41 -11.12 -16.24
CA GLY A 327 -14.42 -12.07 -16.74
C GLY A 327 -14.52 -12.39 -18.24
N ALA A 328 -15.58 -11.96 -18.95
CA ALA A 328 -15.81 -12.32 -20.34
C ALA A 328 -14.88 -11.57 -21.31
N LEU A 329 -14.55 -12.21 -22.44
CA LEU A 329 -13.83 -11.56 -23.52
C LEU A 329 -14.72 -10.51 -24.23
N CYS A 330 -14.15 -9.34 -24.46
CA CYS A 330 -14.77 -8.21 -25.15
C CYS A 330 -13.78 -7.54 -26.09
N ARG A 331 -14.26 -6.71 -27.03
CA ARG A 331 -13.37 -5.91 -27.88
C ARG A 331 -12.76 -4.76 -27.08
N TRP A 332 -11.60 -4.28 -27.54
CA TRP A 332 -10.97 -3.09 -26.99
C TRP A 332 -11.84 -1.84 -27.14
N ASP A 333 -11.95 -1.07 -26.06
CA ASP A 333 -12.52 0.26 -26.00
C ASP A 333 -11.69 1.10 -25.01
N GLY A 334 -11.06 2.16 -25.51
CA GLY A 334 -10.20 3.02 -24.69
C GLY A 334 -10.95 3.77 -23.58
N GLN A 335 -12.22 4.13 -23.78
CA GLN A 335 -13.03 4.78 -22.75
C GLN A 335 -13.38 3.80 -21.63
N LEU A 336 -13.78 2.58 -21.98
CA LEU A 336 -14.05 1.53 -20.97
C LEU A 336 -12.77 1.12 -20.23
N CYS A 337 -11.62 1.10 -20.91
CA CYS A 337 -10.33 0.85 -20.28
C CYS A 337 -9.95 1.96 -19.29
N HIS A 338 -10.10 3.23 -19.67
CA HIS A 338 -9.82 4.37 -18.78
C HIS A 338 -10.71 4.37 -17.54
N ARG A 339 -11.94 3.87 -17.66
CA ARG A 339 -12.88 3.66 -16.54
C ARG A 339 -12.59 2.41 -15.70
N GLY A 340 -11.60 1.59 -16.06
CA GLY A 340 -11.31 0.31 -15.41
C GLY A 340 -12.36 -0.78 -15.64
N ILE A 341 -13.32 -0.55 -16.54
CA ILE A 341 -14.42 -1.49 -16.85
C ILE A 341 -13.91 -2.67 -17.69
N ILE A 342 -12.87 -2.47 -18.49
CA ILE A 342 -12.16 -3.54 -19.20
C ILE A 342 -10.65 -3.43 -18.93
N MET A 343 -9.94 -4.55 -19.05
CA MET A 343 -8.48 -4.59 -19.03
C MET A 343 -7.96 -5.39 -20.22
N GLY A 344 -6.78 -5.06 -20.71
CA GLY A 344 -6.11 -5.89 -21.72
C GLY A 344 -5.87 -7.30 -21.17
N TYR A 345 -5.93 -8.31 -22.05
CA TYR A 345 -5.94 -9.73 -21.64
C TYR A 345 -4.79 -10.08 -20.67
N SER A 346 -3.58 -9.56 -20.93
CA SER A 346 -2.38 -9.73 -20.09
C SER A 346 -2.62 -9.36 -18.61
N GLN A 347 -3.28 -8.23 -18.35
CA GLN A 347 -3.54 -7.77 -16.98
C GLN A 347 -4.82 -8.39 -16.41
N GLY A 348 -5.87 -8.51 -17.23
CA GLY A 348 -7.14 -9.10 -16.80
C GLY A 348 -6.99 -10.56 -16.34
N ILE A 349 -6.14 -11.35 -17.01
CA ILE A 349 -5.92 -12.75 -16.64
C ILE A 349 -5.16 -12.88 -15.30
N TYR A 350 -4.22 -11.97 -15.02
CA TYR A 350 -3.57 -11.89 -13.70
C TYR A 350 -4.58 -11.53 -12.60
N VAL A 351 -5.45 -10.54 -12.83
CA VAL A 351 -6.50 -10.15 -11.87
C VAL A 351 -7.46 -11.31 -11.60
N LEU A 352 -8.00 -11.97 -12.64
CA LEU A 352 -8.85 -13.14 -12.48
C LEU A 352 -8.13 -14.30 -11.78
N THR A 353 -6.84 -14.52 -12.07
CA THR A 353 -6.06 -15.55 -11.38
C THR A 353 -5.89 -15.23 -9.89
N ALA A 354 -5.54 -13.99 -9.55
CA ALA A 354 -5.44 -13.54 -8.16
C ALA A 354 -6.78 -13.66 -7.41
N GLN A 355 -7.89 -13.32 -8.06
CA GLN A 355 -9.24 -13.44 -7.49
C GLN A 355 -9.66 -14.91 -7.31
N SER A 356 -9.36 -15.79 -8.27
CA SER A 356 -9.60 -17.24 -8.16
C SER A 356 -8.80 -17.85 -7.00
N ARG A 357 -7.51 -17.50 -6.90
CA ARG A 357 -6.61 -17.93 -5.80
C ARG A 357 -7.10 -17.43 -4.44
N MET A 358 -7.54 -16.17 -4.34
CA MET A 358 -8.13 -15.61 -3.12
C MET A 358 -9.37 -16.39 -2.66
N MET A 359 -10.32 -16.67 -3.58
CA MET A 359 -11.54 -17.40 -3.23
C MET A 359 -11.23 -18.87 -2.88
N GLY A 360 -10.28 -19.50 -3.57
CA GLY A 360 -9.79 -20.84 -3.26
C GLY A 360 -9.13 -20.92 -1.87
N PHE A 361 -8.26 -19.98 -1.52
CA PHE A 361 -7.64 -19.87 -0.21
C PHE A 361 -8.69 -19.70 0.90
N LEU A 362 -9.64 -18.77 0.74
CA LEU A 362 -10.70 -18.54 1.73
C LEU A 362 -11.59 -19.77 1.90
N ARG A 363 -11.85 -20.51 0.81
CA ARG A 363 -12.55 -21.79 0.87
C ARG A 363 -11.74 -22.84 1.64
N ALA A 364 -10.46 -23.03 1.32
CA ALA A 364 -9.60 -23.99 2.01
C ALA A 364 -9.47 -23.67 3.51
N PHE A 365 -9.42 -22.39 3.89
CA PHE A 365 -9.49 -21.94 5.28
C PHE A 365 -10.79 -22.37 5.98
N VAL A 366 -11.93 -22.08 5.37
CA VAL A 366 -13.25 -22.43 5.91
C VAL A 366 -13.42 -23.95 5.99
N ASP A 367 -12.98 -24.67 4.97
CA ASP A 367 -13.03 -26.13 4.89
C ASP A 367 -12.07 -26.80 5.88
N GLY A 368 -10.90 -26.23 6.17
CA GLY A 368 -10.01 -26.70 7.24
C GLY A 368 -10.63 -26.50 8.63
N ILE A 369 -11.16 -25.29 8.90
CA ILE A 369 -11.80 -24.95 10.17
C ILE A 369 -13.07 -25.78 10.44
N LEU A 370 -13.81 -26.18 9.40
CA LEU A 370 -15.00 -27.02 9.53
C LEU A 370 -14.71 -28.52 9.39
N GLY A 371 -13.72 -28.92 8.59
CA GLY A 371 -13.30 -30.32 8.35
C GLY A 371 -12.78 -31.00 9.62
N ASP A 372 -12.21 -30.22 10.53
CA ASP A 372 -11.87 -30.59 11.92
C ASP A 372 -13.10 -31.07 12.75
N ILE A 373 -14.32 -31.04 12.19
CA ILE A 373 -15.53 -31.73 12.72
C ILE A 373 -15.59 -33.20 12.28
N GLN A 374 -15.27 -33.49 11.02
CA GLN A 374 -15.51 -34.81 10.42
C GLN A 374 -14.55 -35.85 11.01
N GLN A 375 -13.25 -35.52 11.09
CA GLN A 375 -12.24 -36.40 11.70
C GLN A 375 -12.50 -36.60 13.22
N ARG A 376 -12.86 -35.54 13.96
CA ARG A 376 -13.15 -35.64 15.40
C ARG A 376 -14.43 -36.41 15.74
N ARG A 377 -15.36 -36.58 14.78
CA ARG A 377 -16.51 -37.50 14.93
C ARG A 377 -16.15 -38.94 14.64
N GLN A 378 -15.29 -39.20 13.65
CA GLN A 378 -14.82 -40.55 13.33
C GLN A 378 -13.94 -41.15 14.44
N CYS A 379 -13.20 -40.33 15.20
CA CYS A 379 -12.43 -40.79 16.36
C CYS A 379 -13.24 -40.98 17.66
N THR A 380 -14.58 -40.84 17.66
CA THR A 380 -15.41 -41.03 18.89
C THR A 380 -16.38 -42.21 18.84
N ASP A 381 -16.55 -42.90 17.71
CA ASP A 381 -17.37 -44.13 17.61
C ASP A 381 -16.48 -45.38 17.69
N GLY A 382 -15.74 -45.51 18.81
CA GLY A 382 -14.64 -46.48 18.92
C GLY A 382 -14.34 -47.03 20.31
N THR A 383 -15.28 -47.02 21.27
CA THR A 383 -15.39 -48.00 22.39
C THR A 383 -16.55 -47.63 23.32
N ALA A 384 -17.72 -48.23 23.10
CA ALA A 384 -18.75 -48.35 24.14
C ALA A 384 -18.66 -49.77 24.72
N GLY A 385 -17.95 -49.91 25.84
CA GLY A 385 -18.14 -51.04 26.74
C GLY A 385 -19.28 -50.70 27.71
N PRO A 386 -20.28 -51.56 27.89
CA PRO A 386 -21.30 -51.36 28.92
C PRO A 386 -20.72 -51.79 30.27
N ASP A 387 -20.83 -50.94 31.30
CA ASP A 387 -21.19 -51.38 32.65
C ASP A 387 -21.53 -50.19 33.57
N ASP A 388 -22.39 -50.50 34.54
CA ASP A 388 -22.76 -49.79 35.76
C ASP A 388 -23.62 -48.50 35.76
N LEU A 389 -24.73 -48.65 36.49
CA LEU A 389 -25.77 -47.69 36.86
C LEU A 389 -25.49 -47.09 38.26
N ILE A 390 -26.42 -46.23 38.73
CA ILE A 390 -26.59 -45.78 40.14
C ILE A 390 -25.64 -44.59 40.52
N ALA A 391 -26.06 -43.48 41.17
CA ALA A 391 -27.29 -43.16 41.92
C ALA A 391 -27.82 -41.71 41.72
N VAL A 392 -29.01 -41.48 42.27
CA VAL A 392 -29.76 -40.20 42.34
C VAL A 392 -29.40 -39.39 43.60
N GLY A 393 -29.48 -38.06 43.54
CA GLY A 393 -29.79 -37.25 44.74
C GLY A 393 -29.40 -35.76 44.71
N GLY A 394 -30.38 -34.85 44.89
CA GLY A 394 -30.13 -33.47 45.36
C GLY A 394 -30.80 -32.34 44.56
N SER A 395 -32.03 -31.97 44.91
CA SER A 395 -32.69 -30.77 44.38
C SER A 395 -32.30 -29.50 45.13
N ALA A 396 -32.03 -28.40 44.41
CA ALA A 396 -32.07 -27.05 44.95
C ALA A 396 -32.52 -26.03 43.87
N GLU A 397 -33.75 -25.58 44.03
CA GLU A 397 -34.51 -24.61 43.25
C GLU A 397 -33.78 -23.26 43.03
N GLN A 398 -33.66 -22.83 41.76
CA GLN A 398 -33.40 -21.42 41.40
C GLN A 398 -34.27 -21.00 40.19
N ALA A 399 -34.92 -19.85 40.32
CA ALA A 399 -35.80 -19.28 39.31
C ALA A 399 -35.05 -18.92 38.00
N PRO A 400 -35.74 -18.94 36.84
CA PRO A 400 -35.10 -18.63 35.56
C PRO A 400 -34.69 -17.16 35.49
N ARG A 401 -33.39 -16.88 35.57
CA ARG A 401 -32.86 -15.62 35.05
C ARG A 401 -33.12 -15.59 33.54
N PRO A 402 -33.50 -14.45 32.95
CA PRO A 402 -33.49 -14.32 31.49
C PRO A 402 -32.05 -14.54 31.02
N GLN A 403 -31.78 -15.67 30.36
CA GLN A 403 -30.52 -15.85 29.67
C GLN A 403 -30.48 -14.80 28.56
N PRO A 404 -29.45 -13.94 28.49
CA PRO A 404 -29.28 -13.08 27.32
C PRO A 404 -29.12 -14.00 26.13
N GLN A 405 -30.03 -13.89 25.16
CA GLN A 405 -29.91 -14.61 23.90
C GLN A 405 -28.52 -14.30 23.33
N PRO A 406 -27.68 -15.31 23.03
CA PRO A 406 -26.36 -15.08 22.47
C PRO A 406 -26.56 -14.44 21.09
N GLN A 407 -26.35 -13.12 21.02
CA GLN A 407 -26.36 -12.39 19.76
C GLN A 407 -25.32 -13.01 18.82
N PRO A 408 -25.59 -13.06 17.49
CA PRO A 408 -24.68 -13.66 16.54
C PRO A 408 -23.34 -12.93 16.57
N ARG A 409 -22.27 -13.67 16.92
CA ARG A 409 -20.93 -13.13 17.16
C ARG A 409 -20.34 -12.54 15.88
N TRP A 410 -20.64 -13.13 14.74
CA TRP A 410 -20.30 -12.60 13.42
C TRP A 410 -20.94 -11.24 13.19
N GLY A 411 -22.23 -11.08 13.49
CA GLY A 411 -22.94 -9.80 13.36
C GLY A 411 -22.32 -8.69 14.19
N GLN A 412 -21.90 -9.01 15.42
CA GLN A 412 -21.16 -8.06 16.28
C GLN A 412 -19.79 -7.69 15.71
N LEU A 413 -19.05 -8.64 15.13
CA LEU A 413 -17.75 -8.36 14.49
C LEU A 413 -17.91 -7.49 13.24
N VAL A 414 -18.93 -7.75 12.41
CA VAL A 414 -19.25 -6.94 11.22
C VAL A 414 -19.63 -5.51 11.63
N GLN A 415 -20.49 -5.34 12.63
CA GLN A 415 -20.84 -4.02 13.18
C GLN A 415 -19.62 -3.29 13.76
N GLY A 416 -18.74 -4.01 14.47
CA GLY A 416 -17.47 -3.51 14.97
C GLY A 416 -16.36 -3.38 13.93
N ARG A 417 -16.64 -3.59 12.63
CA ARG A 417 -15.68 -3.58 11.51
C ARG A 417 -14.40 -4.40 11.78
N PHE A 418 -14.53 -5.50 12.53
CA PHE A 418 -13.44 -6.39 12.94
C PHE A 418 -12.30 -5.71 13.73
N PHE A 419 -12.52 -4.54 14.33
CA PHE A 419 -11.54 -3.91 15.22
C PHE A 419 -11.36 -4.69 16.54
N PRO A 420 -10.13 -4.74 17.10
CA PRO A 420 -9.91 -5.24 18.46
C PRO A 420 -10.72 -4.45 19.51
N PRO A 421 -11.27 -5.10 20.56
CA PRO A 421 -12.00 -4.40 21.61
C PRO A 421 -11.14 -3.32 22.27
N GLY A 422 -11.60 -2.06 22.21
CA GLY A 422 -10.89 -0.90 22.77
C GLY A 422 -10.06 -0.09 21.76
N GLN A 423 -9.84 -0.57 20.53
CA GLN A 423 -9.29 0.26 19.46
C GLN A 423 -10.42 1.00 18.71
N ILE A 424 -10.33 2.33 18.69
CA ILE A 424 -11.18 3.18 17.85
C ILE A 424 -10.53 3.28 16.47
N ALA A 425 -11.35 3.27 15.42
CA ALA A 425 -10.96 3.27 14.00
C ALA A 425 -10.10 4.47 13.53
N ALA A 426 -9.75 5.41 14.40
CA ALA A 426 -9.20 6.72 14.05
C ALA A 426 -7.67 6.84 14.15
N THR A 427 -6.97 5.99 14.91
CA THR A 427 -5.59 6.30 15.36
C THR A 427 -4.53 5.21 15.24
N SER A 428 -4.87 3.95 14.90
CA SER A 428 -3.88 2.85 14.89
C SER A 428 -3.84 1.99 13.63
N TRP A 429 -4.79 2.14 12.71
CA TRP A 429 -4.86 1.37 11.47
C TRP A 429 -4.96 2.32 10.29
N SER A 430 -3.87 2.47 9.53
CA SER A 430 -3.91 3.20 8.27
C SER A 430 -4.91 2.52 7.33
N SER A 431 -5.91 3.28 6.86
CA SER A 431 -6.88 2.78 5.87
C SER A 431 -6.23 2.50 4.52
N HIS A 432 -5.00 2.94 4.28
CA HIS A 432 -4.22 2.65 3.08
C HIS A 432 -3.54 1.27 3.16
N ALA A 433 -2.90 0.94 4.29
CA ALA A 433 -2.26 -0.37 4.48
C ALA A 433 -3.27 -1.53 4.55
N ASN A 434 -4.48 -1.25 5.05
CA ASN A 434 -5.48 -2.27 5.38
C ASN A 434 -6.64 -2.38 4.36
N GLN A 435 -6.49 -1.84 3.15
CA GLN A 435 -7.56 -1.82 2.13
C GLN A 435 -8.12 -3.22 1.79
N HIS A 436 -7.27 -4.26 1.85
CA HIS A 436 -7.65 -5.65 1.61
C HIS A 436 -8.61 -6.23 2.66
N LEU A 437 -8.74 -5.61 3.83
CA LEU A 437 -9.56 -6.09 4.95
C LEU A 437 -10.94 -5.46 5.03
N ILE A 438 -11.15 -4.33 4.35
CA ILE A 438 -12.34 -3.47 4.45
C ILE A 438 -13.18 -3.56 3.16
N ALA A 439 -14.20 -2.71 3.01
CA ALA A 439 -14.94 -2.60 1.74
C ALA A 439 -13.97 -2.26 0.58
N PRO A 440 -14.23 -2.77 -0.65
CA PRO A 440 -13.39 -2.45 -1.81
C PRO A 440 -13.32 -0.92 -1.99
N PRO A 441 -12.14 -0.36 -2.31
CA PRO A 441 -11.95 1.09 -2.39
C PRO A 441 -12.85 1.67 -3.49
N ARG A 442 -13.76 2.57 -3.09
CA ARG A 442 -14.60 3.34 -3.99
C ARG A 442 -14.11 4.78 -4.05
N ALA A 443 -13.97 5.30 -5.26
CA ALA A 443 -13.79 6.72 -5.49
C ALA A 443 -15.18 7.41 -5.39
N ASP A 444 -15.68 7.56 -4.16
CA ASP A 444 -16.87 8.37 -3.87
C ASP A 444 -16.43 9.82 -3.58
N PRO A 445 -16.76 10.80 -4.44
CA PRO A 445 -16.42 12.20 -4.22
C PRO A 445 -16.91 12.74 -2.87
N VAL A 446 -18.05 12.26 -2.36
CA VAL A 446 -18.63 12.70 -1.08
C VAL A 446 -17.81 12.18 0.10
N GLU A 447 -17.39 10.90 0.07
CA GLU A 447 -16.51 10.32 1.09
C GLU A 447 -15.11 10.97 1.08
N ILE A 448 -14.54 11.19 -0.11
CA ILE A 448 -13.24 11.85 -0.32
C ILE A 448 -13.27 13.27 0.27
N HIS A 449 -14.25 14.07 -0.11
CA HIS A 449 -14.49 15.40 0.44
C HIS A 449 -14.70 15.39 1.96
N SER A 450 -15.43 14.41 2.51
CA SER A 450 -15.62 14.29 3.96
C SER A 450 -14.30 14.04 4.71
N LYS A 451 -13.38 13.26 4.13
CA LYS A 451 -12.04 13.03 4.69
C LYS A 451 -11.19 14.30 4.62
N ILE A 452 -11.15 14.94 3.45
CA ILE A 452 -10.34 16.15 3.22
C ILE A 452 -10.84 17.33 4.04
N ARG A 453 -12.16 17.46 4.26
CA ARG A 453 -12.75 18.42 5.18
C ARG A 453 -12.30 18.20 6.63
N ALA A 454 -12.23 16.96 7.09
CA ALA A 454 -11.74 16.66 8.44
C ALA A 454 -10.25 17.00 8.61
N LEU A 455 -9.43 16.73 7.59
CA LEU A 455 -8.01 17.10 7.57
C LEU A 455 -7.81 18.63 7.52
N HIS A 456 -8.60 19.33 6.70
CA HIS A 456 -8.60 20.79 6.66
C HIS A 456 -8.99 21.41 8.00
N GLN A 457 -10.05 20.90 8.65
CA GLN A 457 -10.46 21.38 9.97
C GLN A 457 -9.36 21.17 11.01
N GLY A 458 -8.73 20.00 11.06
CA GLY A 458 -7.61 19.74 12.00
C GLY A 458 -6.40 20.65 11.76
N ALA A 459 -6.07 20.95 10.50
CA ALA A 459 -5.01 21.91 10.17
C ALA A 459 -5.39 23.35 10.55
N LEU A 460 -6.65 23.74 10.35
CA LEU A 460 -7.17 25.06 10.72
C LEU A 460 -7.24 25.24 12.25
N ASP A 461 -7.68 24.23 12.99
CA ASP A 461 -7.72 24.23 14.45
C ASP A 461 -6.31 24.38 15.03
N LYS A 462 -5.33 23.61 14.52
CA LYS A 462 -3.93 23.74 14.95
C LYS A 462 -3.35 25.12 14.64
N LEU A 463 -3.66 25.69 13.48
CA LEU A 463 -3.23 27.05 13.13
C LEU A 463 -3.89 28.11 14.04
N LEU A 464 -5.15 27.92 14.41
CA LEU A 464 -5.88 28.80 15.33
C LEU A 464 -5.31 28.73 16.74
N GLU A 465 -5.00 27.53 17.26
CA GLU A 465 -4.32 27.35 18.55
C GLU A 465 -2.99 28.10 18.59
N LEU A 466 -2.14 27.93 17.57
CA LEU A 466 -0.84 28.61 17.47
C LEU A 466 -0.97 30.15 17.36
N GLN A 467 -2.08 30.65 16.83
CA GLN A 467 -2.36 32.10 16.76
C GLN A 467 -2.97 32.69 18.03
N THR A 468 -3.65 31.88 18.85
CA THR A 468 -4.49 32.37 19.96
C THR A 468 -3.99 31.96 21.35
N ASP A 469 -3.30 30.83 21.47
CA ASP A 469 -2.72 30.35 22.73
C ASP A 469 -1.19 30.33 22.69
N ARG A 470 -0.60 31.19 23.52
CA ARG A 470 0.85 31.20 23.77
C ARG A 470 1.34 29.89 24.38
N GLY A 471 0.51 29.19 25.15
CA GLY A 471 0.83 27.89 25.74
C GLY A 471 1.11 26.84 24.65
N CYS A 472 0.22 26.72 23.66
CA CYS A 472 0.40 25.85 22.50
C CYS A 472 1.70 26.15 21.73
N VAL A 473 2.02 27.43 21.47
CA VAL A 473 3.29 27.81 20.82
C VAL A 473 4.50 27.43 21.68
N GLN A 474 4.46 27.70 22.98
CA GLN A 474 5.55 27.36 23.90
C GLN A 474 5.75 25.85 24.05
N LEU A 475 4.67 25.07 24.00
CA LEU A 475 4.74 23.61 23.99
C LEU A 475 5.36 23.09 22.68
N ALA A 476 4.88 23.56 21.52
CA ALA A 476 5.40 23.16 20.22
C ALA A 476 6.89 23.47 20.04
N VAL A 477 7.33 24.67 20.46
CA VAL A 477 8.76 25.03 20.48
C VAL A 477 9.55 24.12 21.43
N LYS A 478 9.02 23.84 22.62
CA LYS A 478 9.69 22.98 23.60
C LYS A 478 9.80 21.53 23.14
N GLU A 479 8.77 21.00 22.47
CA GLU A 479 8.78 19.65 21.89
C GLU A 479 9.81 19.57 20.75
N LEU A 480 9.80 20.53 19.83
CA LEU A 480 10.77 20.61 18.73
C LEU A 480 12.21 20.70 19.25
N CYS A 481 12.49 21.64 20.16
CA CYS A 481 13.82 21.82 20.77
C CYS A 481 14.13 20.81 21.89
N SER A 482 13.35 19.74 22.05
CA SER A 482 13.71 18.63 22.95
C SER A 482 14.59 17.57 22.28
N CYS A 483 14.72 17.64 20.94
CA CYS A 483 15.60 16.79 20.16
C CYS A 483 17.07 17.26 20.21
N TYR A 484 18.00 16.31 20.31
CA TYR A 484 19.44 16.53 20.35
C TYR A 484 20.01 17.35 19.18
N TYR A 485 19.39 17.30 17.99
CA TYR A 485 19.78 18.11 16.83
C TYR A 485 19.91 19.61 17.16
N PHE A 486 19.04 20.13 18.03
CA PHE A 486 19.02 21.54 18.40
C PHE A 486 20.17 21.95 19.33
N ASP A 487 20.89 21.02 19.95
CA ASP A 487 22.10 21.32 20.75
C ASP A 487 23.32 21.67 19.87
N PHE A 488 23.30 21.30 18.58
CA PHE A 488 24.38 21.54 17.60
C PHE A 488 24.16 22.79 16.75
N LEU A 489 22.94 23.34 16.72
CA LEU A 489 22.62 24.56 15.97
C LEU A 489 23.08 25.82 16.69
N ASP A 490 23.49 26.83 15.92
CA ASP A 490 23.58 28.18 16.46
C ASP A 490 22.18 28.79 16.71
N LYS A 491 22.14 29.90 17.47
CA LYS A 491 20.86 30.52 17.85
C LYS A 491 20.09 31.13 16.69
N GLU A 492 20.72 31.45 15.56
CA GLU A 492 20.03 31.97 14.36
C GLU A 492 19.40 30.80 13.59
N GLN A 493 20.16 29.72 13.39
CA GLN A 493 19.67 28.46 12.79
C GLN A 493 18.53 27.81 13.57
N GLU A 494 18.61 27.77 14.91
CA GLU A 494 17.54 27.31 15.79
C GLU A 494 16.24 28.11 15.60
N TRP A 495 16.36 29.44 15.48
CA TRP A 495 15.19 30.30 15.24
C TRP A 495 14.58 30.09 13.87
N ASP A 496 15.38 29.89 12.82
CA ASP A 496 14.88 29.60 11.48
C ASP A 496 14.09 28.28 11.46
N ARG A 497 14.62 27.21 12.09
CA ARG A 497 13.91 25.93 12.23
C ARG A 497 12.60 26.05 13.03
N ILE A 498 12.61 26.81 14.12
CA ILE A 498 11.39 27.11 14.90
C ILE A 498 10.35 27.85 14.04
N VAL A 499 10.78 28.82 13.22
CA VAL A 499 9.87 29.57 12.34
C VAL A 499 9.31 28.68 11.23
N ASP A 500 10.14 27.84 10.60
CA ASP A 500 9.70 26.89 9.58
C ASP A 500 8.65 25.92 10.15
N GLU A 501 8.97 25.20 11.22
CA GLU A 501 8.14 24.11 11.75
C GLU A 501 6.92 24.58 12.56
N VAL A 502 7.07 25.61 13.40
CA VAL A 502 6.00 26.05 14.32
C VAL A 502 5.10 27.11 13.67
N ILE A 503 5.55 27.80 12.63
CA ILE A 503 4.79 28.92 12.01
C ILE A 503 4.49 28.66 10.53
N LEU A 504 5.52 28.45 9.69
CA LEU A 504 5.30 28.38 8.23
C LEU A 504 4.63 27.07 7.82
N LEU A 505 5.03 25.93 8.37
CA LEU A 505 4.49 24.61 8.04
C LEU A 505 2.98 24.48 8.36
N PRO A 506 2.46 24.92 9.54
CA PRO A 506 1.02 24.97 9.79
C PRO A 506 0.24 25.85 8.80
N ILE A 507 0.80 27.02 8.42
CA ILE A 507 0.19 27.91 7.42
C ILE A 507 0.16 27.25 6.04
N ARG A 508 1.26 26.59 5.62
CA ARG A 508 1.35 25.85 4.36
C ARG A 508 0.33 24.70 4.33
N ARG A 509 0.28 23.88 5.39
CA ARG A 509 -0.67 22.76 5.53
C ARG A 509 -2.12 23.21 5.45
N GLU A 510 -2.51 24.28 6.16
CA GLU A 510 -3.89 24.82 6.07
C GLU A 510 -4.21 25.27 4.63
N ARG A 511 -3.29 25.97 3.97
CA ARG A 511 -3.47 26.47 2.60
C ARG A 511 -3.64 25.33 1.59
N TRP A 512 -2.82 24.27 1.68
CA TRP A 512 -2.94 23.12 0.78
C TRP A 512 -4.25 22.35 1.00
N TRP A 513 -4.62 22.08 2.25
CA TRP A 513 -5.89 21.41 2.54
C TRP A 513 -7.09 22.24 2.11
N ARG A 514 -7.04 23.57 2.25
CA ARG A 514 -8.08 24.48 1.74
C ARG A 514 -8.23 24.40 0.22
N GLN A 515 -7.13 24.40 -0.52
CA GLN A 515 -7.14 24.25 -1.98
C GLN A 515 -7.70 22.88 -2.40
N THR A 516 -7.24 21.82 -1.74
CA THR A 516 -7.71 20.44 -1.99
C THR A 516 -9.19 20.27 -1.69
N LEU A 517 -9.69 20.90 -0.62
CA LEU A 517 -11.11 20.94 -0.29
C LEU A 517 -11.92 21.64 -1.37
N LYS A 518 -11.42 22.74 -1.94
CA LYS A 518 -12.08 23.44 -3.05
C LYS A 518 -12.18 22.57 -4.30
N GLU A 519 -11.11 21.86 -4.68
CA GLU A 519 -11.15 20.94 -5.82
C GLU A 519 -12.04 19.72 -5.56
N CYS A 520 -12.17 19.27 -4.31
CA CYS A 520 -13.17 18.26 -3.93
C CYS A 520 -14.61 18.75 -4.09
N GLU A 521 -14.91 20.01 -3.76
CA GLU A 521 -16.23 20.59 -4.03
C GLU A 521 -16.52 20.64 -5.55
N ASN A 522 -15.52 21.04 -6.35
CA ASN A 522 -15.62 21.08 -7.81
C ASN A 522 -15.85 19.68 -8.38
N LEU A 523 -15.17 18.66 -7.84
CA LEU A 523 -15.37 17.25 -8.20
C LEU A 523 -16.78 16.76 -7.86
N ILE A 524 -17.31 17.08 -6.67
CA ILE A 524 -18.69 16.76 -6.29
C ILE A 524 -19.68 17.42 -7.26
N GLU A 525 -19.48 18.69 -7.61
CA GLU A 525 -20.36 19.39 -8.56
C GLU A 525 -20.34 18.72 -9.94
N SER A 526 -19.15 18.45 -10.49
CA SER A 526 -18.98 17.74 -11.76
C SER A 526 -19.57 16.33 -11.74
N TYR A 527 -19.42 15.59 -10.63
CA TYR A 527 -20.02 14.27 -10.44
C TYR A 527 -21.55 14.33 -10.43
N ASN A 528 -22.14 15.28 -9.69
CA ASN A 528 -23.59 15.49 -9.67
C ASN A 528 -24.16 15.94 -11.03
N MET A 529 -23.36 16.59 -11.88
CA MET A 529 -23.74 16.88 -13.27
C MET A 529 -23.71 15.60 -14.12
N LEU A 530 -22.66 14.78 -13.97
CA LEU A 530 -22.50 13.51 -14.68
C LEU A 530 -23.59 12.48 -14.31
N GLU A 531 -23.99 12.38 -13.04
CA GLU A 531 -25.10 11.50 -12.62
C GLU A 531 -26.46 11.93 -13.19
N LYS A 532 -26.68 13.23 -13.38
CA LYS A 532 -27.93 13.75 -13.97
C LYS A 532 -27.98 13.55 -15.49
N GLU A 533 -26.84 13.71 -16.16
CA GLU A 533 -26.73 13.58 -17.60
C GLU A 533 -25.31 13.13 -18.01
N ASP A 534 -25.20 11.91 -18.54
CA ASP A 534 -23.94 11.33 -19.02
C ASP A 534 -23.54 11.90 -20.40
N SER A 535 -23.34 13.22 -20.47
CA SER A 535 -22.88 13.94 -21.66
C SER A 535 -21.36 13.96 -21.77
N GLN A 536 -20.83 14.13 -22.98
CA GLN A 536 -19.38 14.26 -23.20
C GLN A 536 -18.77 15.46 -22.47
N ASP A 537 -19.51 16.58 -22.33
CA ASP A 537 -19.05 17.77 -21.61
C ASP A 537 -18.98 17.50 -20.10
N ASN A 538 -20.00 16.85 -19.53
CA ASN A 538 -20.02 16.48 -18.10
C ASN A 538 -18.91 15.48 -17.76
N ARG A 539 -18.63 14.51 -18.65
CA ARG A 539 -17.47 13.60 -18.53
C ARG A 539 -16.15 14.39 -18.49
N LEU A 540 -15.92 15.29 -19.44
CA LEU A 540 -14.69 16.10 -19.48
C LEU A 540 -14.53 16.98 -18.23
N ARG A 541 -15.60 17.57 -17.71
CA ARG A 541 -15.56 18.33 -16.43
C ARG A 541 -15.21 17.46 -15.25
N TYR A 542 -15.79 16.26 -15.17
CA TYR A 542 -15.47 15.30 -14.11
C TYR A 542 -14.01 14.85 -14.20
N ASP A 543 -13.53 14.47 -15.38
CA ASP A 543 -12.14 14.06 -15.63
C ASP A 543 -11.16 15.20 -15.29
N MET A 544 -11.46 16.45 -15.66
CA MET A 544 -10.67 17.63 -15.27
C MET A 544 -10.66 17.86 -13.75
N SER A 545 -11.81 17.71 -13.08
CA SER A 545 -11.90 17.88 -11.62
C SER A 545 -11.13 16.79 -10.87
N MET A 546 -11.15 15.57 -11.39
CA MET A 546 -10.33 14.45 -10.89
C MET A 546 -8.83 14.74 -11.05
N LEU A 547 -8.39 15.20 -12.23
CA LEU A 547 -6.99 15.53 -12.50
C LEU A 547 -6.48 16.67 -11.59
N LEU A 548 -7.27 17.72 -11.38
CA LEU A 548 -6.90 18.82 -10.47
C LEU A 548 -6.79 18.36 -9.01
N LEU A 549 -7.65 17.44 -8.57
CA LEU A 549 -7.56 16.84 -7.25
C LEU A 549 -6.34 15.90 -7.12
N GLU A 550 -6.05 15.09 -8.13
CA GLU A 550 -4.87 14.22 -8.20
C GLU A 550 -3.57 15.06 -8.15
N ASP A 551 -3.50 16.17 -8.88
CA ASP A 551 -2.39 17.12 -8.86
C ASP A 551 -2.21 17.74 -7.47
N CYS A 552 -3.29 18.24 -6.86
CA CYS A 552 -3.26 18.76 -5.48
C CYS A 552 -2.77 17.71 -4.46
N CYS A 553 -3.21 16.46 -4.58
CA CYS A 553 -2.75 15.38 -3.71
C CYS A 553 -1.30 14.96 -3.98
N SER A 554 -0.87 14.97 -5.23
CA SER A 554 0.50 14.62 -5.64
C SER A 554 1.51 15.66 -5.18
N GLU A 555 1.20 16.94 -5.33
CA GLU A 555 2.04 18.05 -4.85
C GLU A 555 2.15 18.05 -3.32
N GLN A 556 1.03 17.85 -2.60
CA GLN A 556 1.08 17.68 -1.15
C GLN A 556 1.90 16.48 -0.71
N LEU A 557 1.84 15.35 -1.43
CA LEU A 557 2.66 14.19 -1.14
C LEU A 557 4.15 14.47 -1.38
N ASN A 558 4.49 15.13 -2.50
CA ASN A 558 5.87 15.53 -2.80
C ASN A 558 6.44 16.45 -1.72
N ILE A 559 5.68 17.46 -1.29
CA ILE A 559 6.12 18.38 -0.24
C ILE A 559 6.18 17.67 1.11
N ALA A 560 5.21 16.81 1.46
CA ALA A 560 5.29 16.01 2.68
C ALA A 560 6.49 15.05 2.70
N ILE A 561 6.90 14.49 1.54
CA ILE A 561 8.12 13.69 1.42
C ILE A 561 9.36 14.56 1.67
N GLN A 562 9.43 15.77 1.09
CA GLN A 562 10.52 16.72 1.34
C GLN A 562 10.57 17.15 2.82
N ASP A 563 9.44 17.57 3.39
CA ASP A 563 9.31 17.94 4.80
C ASP A 563 9.78 16.81 5.72
N VAL A 564 9.41 15.54 5.44
CA VAL A 564 9.89 14.37 6.19
C VAL A 564 11.39 14.15 5.99
N GLN A 565 11.92 14.25 4.76
CA GLN A 565 13.35 14.10 4.51
C GLN A 565 14.20 15.15 5.22
N TYR A 566 13.73 16.41 5.29
CA TYR A 566 14.42 17.49 5.97
C TYR A 566 14.18 17.55 7.49
N SER A 567 13.12 16.92 8.00
CA SER A 567 12.79 16.93 9.43
C SER A 567 13.09 15.64 10.18
N LEU A 568 13.25 14.49 9.51
CA LEU A 568 13.72 13.23 10.09
C LEU A 568 14.91 13.39 11.06
N PRO A 569 15.95 14.18 10.72
CA PRO A 569 17.03 14.55 11.65
C PRO A 569 16.59 15.01 13.05
N TYR A 570 15.42 15.64 13.18
CA TYR A 570 14.89 16.18 14.43
C TYR A 570 13.47 15.73 14.76
N GLN A 571 13.02 14.59 14.22
CA GLN A 571 11.81 13.93 14.70
C GLN A 571 12.13 13.09 15.94
N PRO A 572 11.38 13.24 17.05
CA PRO A 572 11.60 12.45 18.27
C PRO A 572 11.62 10.95 18.01
N GLY A 573 12.70 10.29 18.42
CA GLY A 573 12.91 8.85 18.24
C GLY A 573 13.60 8.42 16.93
N PHE A 574 13.93 9.36 16.03
CA PHE A 574 14.84 9.12 14.88
C PHE A 574 16.26 9.65 15.13
N GLU A 575 16.47 10.30 16.28
CA GLU A 575 17.69 11.02 16.66
C GLU A 575 18.92 10.09 16.78
N ASP A 576 18.70 8.84 17.21
CA ASP A 576 19.73 7.81 17.35
C ASP A 576 20.21 7.25 15.99
N CYS A 577 19.54 7.57 14.89
CA CYS A 577 19.89 7.08 13.54
C CYS A 577 20.97 7.91 12.83
N TYR A 578 21.51 8.95 13.48
CA TYR A 578 22.42 9.93 12.89
C TYR A 578 23.65 10.18 13.78
N ASP A 579 24.82 10.32 13.16
CA ASP A 579 26.05 10.75 13.84
C ASP A 579 26.16 12.28 13.82
N TRP A 580 25.78 12.90 14.94
CA TRP A 580 25.82 14.35 15.12
C TRP A 580 27.23 14.93 15.34
N SER A 581 28.27 14.10 15.41
CA SER A 581 29.65 14.60 15.61
C SER A 581 30.27 15.27 14.37
N GLN A 582 29.54 15.29 13.25
CA GLN A 582 29.96 15.79 11.94
C GLN A 582 29.08 16.94 11.41
N VAL A 583 28.11 17.41 12.22
CA VAL A 583 27.22 18.56 11.94
C VAL A 583 27.68 19.78 12.74
#